data_AF-A0A2D5LWT6-F1
#
_entry.id   AF-A0A2D5LWT6-F1
#
_cell.length_a   1.000
_cell.length_b   1.000
_cell.length_c   1.000
_cell.angle_alpha   90.00
_cell.angle_beta   90.00
_cell.angle_gamma   90.00
#
_symmetry.space_group_name_H-M   'P 1'
#
loop_
_entity.id
_entity.type
_entity.pdbx_description
1 polymer ?
#
loop_
_entity_poly.entity_id
_entity_poly.type
_entity_poly.pdbx_seq_one_letter_code
_entity_poly.pdbx_strand_id
1 'polypeptide(L)'
;MKKLFIFLFLLLYSFQSISDELGVISLMYHRVGEGKYPSTNVSVEMFKQHLKAIEESGLKFIEPSKFKKKILGGEEFTERYILLTVDDSFKSFYQNAWPILKEKKNTFHYFC
;
A
#
# COMPACT_ATOMS: atom_id res chain seq x y z
N MET A 1 -44.28 -23.10 6.60
CA MET A 1 -43.16 -23.25 7.55
C MET A 1 -41.80 -23.37 6.88
N LYS A 2 -41.55 -24.34 5.97
CA LYS A 2 -40.24 -24.50 5.30
C LYS A 2 -39.75 -23.27 4.51
N LYS A 3 -40.65 -22.56 3.81
CA LYS A 3 -40.32 -21.32 3.09
C LYS A 3 -39.87 -20.17 4.00
N LEU A 4 -40.36 -20.13 5.24
CA LEU A 4 -39.97 -19.12 6.24
C LEU A 4 -38.55 -19.38 6.77
N PHE A 5 -38.19 -20.66 6.91
CA PHE A 5 -36.84 -21.09 7.30
C PHE A 5 -35.78 -20.76 6.24
N ILE A 6 -36.11 -20.95 4.95
CA ILE A 6 -35.22 -20.60 3.83
C ILE A 6 -35.00 -19.08 3.78
N PHE A 7 -36.05 -18.30 4.02
CA PHE A 7 -35.96 -16.83 4.06
C PHE A 7 -35.10 -16.35 5.24
N LEU A 8 -35.26 -16.96 6.41
CA LEU A 8 -34.45 -16.67 7.60
C LEU A 8 -32.97 -17.06 7.41
N PHE A 9 -32.70 -18.17 6.71
CA PHE A 9 -31.36 -18.63 6.37
C PHE A 9 -30.65 -17.70 5.37
N LEU A 10 -31.39 -17.17 4.39
CA LEU A 10 -30.88 -16.16 3.45
C LEU A 10 -30.55 -14.83 4.13
N LEU A 11 -31.35 -14.41 5.12
CA LEU A 11 -31.06 -13.22 5.94
C LEU A 11 -29.76 -13.37 6.75
N LEU A 12 -29.48 -14.56 7.27
CA LEU A 12 -28.27 -14.87 8.03
C LEU A 12 -27.01 -15.00 7.15
N TYR A 13 -27.16 -15.32 5.86
CA TYR A 13 -26.05 -15.42 4.90
C TYR A 13 -25.49 -14.05 4.47
N SER A 14 -26.21 -12.96 4.73
CA SER A 14 -25.86 -11.61 4.26
C SER A 14 -24.70 -10.95 5.00
N PHE A 15 -24.22 -11.52 6.11
CA PHE A 15 -23.09 -10.96 6.85
C PHE A 15 -21.78 -11.60 6.40
N GLN A 16 -21.36 -11.30 5.17
CA GLN A 16 -19.92 -11.30 4.90
C GLN A 16 -19.35 -10.13 5.69
N SER A 17 -18.64 -10.41 6.80
CA SER A 17 -17.87 -9.37 7.46
C SER A 17 -16.73 -8.97 6.51
N ILE A 18 -16.92 -7.89 5.79
CA ILE A 18 -15.80 -7.15 5.22
C ILE A 18 -15.18 -6.44 6.42
N SER A 19 -14.22 -7.09 7.07
CA SER A 19 -13.39 -6.43 8.07
C SER A 19 -12.61 -5.36 7.33
N ASP A 20 -13.01 -4.10 7.51
CA ASP A 20 -12.22 -2.97 7.02
C ASP A 20 -11.02 -2.81 7.95
N GLU A 21 -10.01 -3.66 7.79
CA GLU A 21 -8.82 -3.62 8.64
C GLU A 21 -8.11 -2.29 8.44
N LEU A 22 -8.17 -1.45 9.48
CA LEU A 22 -7.41 -0.22 9.60
C LEU A 22 -5.94 -0.55 9.83
N GLY A 23 -5.03 0.33 9.41
CA GLY A 23 -3.60 0.10 9.57
C GLY A 23 -2.78 0.58 8.41
N VAL A 24 -1.68 -0.12 8.13
CA VAL A 24 -0.68 0.27 7.13
C VAL A 24 -0.36 -0.88 6.20
N ILE A 25 -0.50 -0.63 4.91
CA ILE A 25 -0.04 -1.52 3.85
C ILE A 25 1.39 -1.06 3.48
N SER A 26 2.38 -1.89 3.79
CA SER A 26 3.77 -1.61 3.44
C SER A 26 4.08 -2.15 2.04
N LEU A 27 4.49 -1.27 1.13
CA LEU A 27 4.93 -1.61 -0.22
C LEU A 27 6.43 -1.37 -0.32
N MET A 28 7.18 -2.45 -0.54
CA MET A 28 8.65 -2.43 -0.55
C MET A 28 9.19 -2.63 -1.96
N TYR A 29 10.16 -1.81 -2.35
CA TYR A 29 10.89 -1.94 -3.61
C TYR A 29 12.39 -2.15 -3.35
N HIS A 30 13.05 -2.90 -4.23
CA HIS A 30 14.51 -2.99 -4.26
C HIS A 30 15.06 -2.23 -5.47
N ARG A 31 14.71 -2.68 -6.69
CA ARG A 31 15.23 -2.15 -7.95
C ARG A 31 14.10 -1.68 -8.87
N VAL A 32 14.39 -0.66 -9.67
CA VAL A 32 13.50 -0.17 -10.73
C VAL A 32 14.31 0.02 -12.00
N GLY A 33 13.91 -0.63 -13.10
CA GLY A 33 14.55 -0.50 -14.41
C GLY A 33 15.90 -1.24 -14.55
N GLU A 34 16.19 -2.22 -13.69
CA GLU A 34 17.44 -2.99 -13.69
C GLU A 34 17.18 -4.46 -14.06
N GLY A 35 16.81 -4.69 -15.33
CA GLY A 35 16.39 -6.00 -15.83
C GLY A 35 17.41 -7.14 -15.71
N LYS A 36 18.68 -6.83 -15.39
CA LYS A 36 19.72 -7.82 -15.09
C LYS A 36 19.36 -8.69 -13.86
N TYR A 37 18.56 -8.17 -12.92
CA TYR A 37 18.18 -8.84 -11.68
C TYR A 37 16.65 -8.95 -11.56
N PRO A 38 16.00 -9.88 -12.27
CA PRO A 38 14.54 -9.86 -12.47
C PRO A 38 13.71 -10.21 -11.22
N SER A 39 14.25 -10.97 -10.27
CA SER A 39 13.48 -11.44 -9.09
C SER A 39 13.12 -10.33 -8.10
N THR A 40 13.88 -9.23 -8.07
CA THR A 40 13.66 -8.08 -7.16
C THR A 40 13.58 -6.75 -7.91
N ASN A 41 13.16 -6.80 -9.19
CA ASN A 41 13.10 -5.63 -10.07
C ASN A 41 11.72 -5.46 -10.71
N VAL A 42 11.25 -4.22 -10.75
CA VAL A 42 10.13 -3.80 -11.62
C VAL A 42 10.63 -2.93 -12.77
N SER A 43 9.91 -2.89 -13.89
CA SER A 43 10.20 -1.89 -14.92
C SER A 43 9.80 -0.49 -14.45
N VAL A 44 10.31 0.54 -15.13
CA VAL A 44 9.92 1.94 -14.85
C VAL A 44 8.42 2.15 -15.13
N GLU A 45 7.91 1.51 -16.18
CA GLU A 45 6.51 1.56 -16.58
C GLU A 45 5.61 0.90 -15.54
N MET A 46 6.01 -0.27 -15.05
CA MET A 46 5.30 -0.98 -13.99
C MET A 46 5.29 -0.18 -12.69
N PHE A 47 6.42 0.43 -12.32
CA PHE A 47 6.49 1.32 -11.16
C PHE A 47 5.49 2.48 -11.28
N LYS A 48 5.43 3.16 -12.44
CA LYS A 48 4.45 4.23 -12.69
C LYS A 48 3.00 3.73 -12.60
N GLN A 49 2.71 2.54 -13.12
CA GLN A 49 1.38 1.93 -13.03
C GLN A 49 1.01 1.62 -11.58
N HIS A 50 1.94 1.13 -10.77
CA HIS A 50 1.71 0.91 -9.34
C HIS A 50 1.38 2.23 -8.62
N LEU A 51 2.15 3.29 -8.86
CA LEU A 51 1.88 4.61 -8.27
C LEU A 51 0.49 5.13 -8.68
N LYS A 52 0.10 4.95 -9.95
CA LYS A 52 -1.22 5.32 -10.45
C LYS A 52 -2.34 4.54 -9.74
N ALA A 53 -2.17 3.23 -9.59
CA ALA A 53 -3.15 2.39 -8.89
C ALA A 53 -3.31 2.80 -7.41
N ILE A 54 -2.21 3.18 -6.75
CA ILE A 54 -2.26 3.69 -5.38
C ILE A 54 -3.00 5.04 -5.33
N GLU A 55 -2.72 5.96 -6.25
CA GLU A 55 -3.44 7.25 -6.35
C GLU A 55 -4.95 7.04 -6.57
N GLU A 56 -5.32 6.13 -7.48
CA GLU A 56 -6.72 5.78 -7.79
C GLU A 56 -7.44 5.10 -6.61
N SER A 57 -6.71 4.43 -5.71
CA SER A 57 -7.29 3.80 -4.52
C SER A 57 -7.78 4.82 -3.48
N GLY A 58 -7.32 6.08 -3.56
CA GLY A 58 -7.60 7.12 -2.55
C GLY A 58 -6.90 6.91 -1.20
N LEU A 59 -6.06 5.88 -1.06
CA LEU A 59 -5.27 5.65 0.15
C LEU A 59 -4.17 6.69 0.29
N LYS A 60 -3.97 7.18 1.51
CA LYS A 60 -2.94 8.18 1.82
C LYS A 60 -1.61 7.53 2.17
N PHE A 61 -0.51 8.16 1.80
CA PHE A 61 0.79 7.78 2.32
C PHE A 61 0.94 8.22 3.78
N ILE A 62 1.54 7.36 4.62
CA ILE A 62 1.93 7.73 5.97
C ILE A 62 3.40 8.14 6.01
N GLU A 63 3.69 9.27 6.65
CA GLU A 63 5.06 9.66 6.95
C GLU A 63 5.71 8.66 7.93
N PRO A 64 6.98 8.26 7.73
CA PRO A 64 7.63 7.31 8.63
C PRO A 64 7.66 7.75 10.10
N SER A 65 7.79 9.04 10.36
CA SER A 65 7.72 9.64 11.70
C SER A 65 6.35 9.39 12.36
N LYS A 66 5.26 9.63 11.62
CA LYS A 66 3.88 9.37 12.06
C LYS A 66 3.63 7.88 12.23
N PHE A 67 4.10 7.05 11.31
CA PHE A 67 4.01 5.59 11.43
C PHE A 67 4.69 5.08 12.71
N LYS A 68 5.94 5.49 12.94
CA LYS A 68 6.69 5.16 14.16
C LYS A 68 5.96 5.61 15.42
N LYS A 69 5.44 6.84 15.44
CA LYS A 69 4.67 7.37 16.57
C LYS A 69 3.43 6.53 16.85
N LYS A 70 2.68 6.13 15.82
CA LYS A 70 1.48 5.31 15.98
C LYS A 70 1.79 3.92 16.52
N ILE A 71 2.75 3.22 15.90
CA ILE A 71 3.13 1.87 16.28
C ILE A 71 3.76 1.82 17.68
N LEU A 72 4.76 2.67 17.95
CA LEU A 72 5.47 2.65 19.23
C LEU A 72 4.70 3.35 20.35
N GLY A 73 3.87 4.34 20.01
CA GLY A 73 3.04 5.08 20.95
C GLY A 73 1.71 4.40 21.28
N GLY A 74 1.38 3.28 20.61
CA GLY A 74 0.11 2.59 20.79
C GLY A 74 -1.11 3.42 20.35
N GLU A 75 -0.91 4.38 19.44
CA GLU A 75 -2.03 5.13 18.88
C GLU A 75 -2.76 4.31 17.82
N GLU A 76 -4.09 4.30 17.87
CA GLU A 76 -4.89 3.63 16.87
C GLU A 76 -4.74 4.28 15.48
N PHE A 77 -4.93 3.44 14.45
CA PHE A 77 -5.10 3.88 13.08
C PHE A 77 -6.58 4.12 12.84
N THR A 78 -6.93 5.32 12.36
CA THR A 78 -8.32 5.73 12.08
C THR A 78 -8.70 5.57 10.61
N GLU A 79 -7.73 5.23 9.76
CA GLU A 79 -7.88 4.98 8.33
C GLU A 79 -6.73 4.05 7.86
N ARG A 80 -6.82 3.54 6.64
CA ARG A 80 -5.71 2.81 6.01
C ARG A 80 -4.70 3.76 5.40
N TYR A 81 -3.42 3.43 5.56
CA TYR A 81 -2.32 4.15 4.94
C TYR A 81 -1.44 3.23 4.10
N ILE A 82 -0.73 3.82 3.14
CA ILE A 82 0.36 3.19 2.41
C ILE A 82 1.69 3.66 3.01
N LEU A 83 2.59 2.73 3.32
CA LEU A 83 3.98 3.02 3.63
C LEU A 83 4.85 2.53 2.47
N LEU A 84 5.51 3.44 1.76
CA LEU A 84 6.44 3.10 0.71
C LEU A 84 7.84 2.91 1.30
N THR A 85 8.44 1.75 1.10
CA THR A 85 9.79 1.43 1.61
C THR A 85 10.72 1.02 0.49
N VAL A 86 12.02 1.24 0.71
CA VAL A 86 13.09 0.88 -0.23
C VAL A 86 14.15 0.09 0.51
N ASP A 87 14.43 -1.13 0.06
CA ASP A 87 15.45 -1.99 0.65
C ASP A 87 16.75 -1.96 -0.17
N ASP A 88 17.88 -2.34 0.46
CA ASP A 88 19.23 -2.47 -0.13
C ASP A 88 19.87 -1.21 -0.76
N SER A 89 19.17 -0.07 -0.81
CA SER A 89 19.68 1.21 -1.35
C SER A 89 20.26 1.10 -2.77
N PHE A 90 19.66 0.28 -3.63
CA PHE A 90 20.18 0.10 -4.99
C PHE A 90 20.16 1.40 -5.80
N LYS A 91 21.26 1.63 -6.54
CA LYS A 91 21.44 2.80 -7.41
C LYS A 91 20.31 2.94 -8.45
N SER A 92 19.79 1.83 -8.95
CA SER A 92 18.69 1.82 -9.91
C SER A 92 17.42 2.47 -9.37
N PHE A 93 17.10 2.28 -8.08
CA PHE A 93 15.98 2.98 -7.45
C PHE A 93 16.22 4.50 -7.44
N TYR A 94 17.41 4.93 -7.00
CA TYR A 94 17.76 6.36 -6.98
C TYR A 94 17.75 7.00 -8.38
N GLN A 95 18.19 6.28 -9.41
CA GLN A 95 18.23 6.83 -10.76
C GLN A 95 16.86 6.84 -11.44
N ASN A 96 16.05 5.81 -11.22
CA ASN A 96 14.85 5.58 -12.03
C ASN A 96 13.54 5.86 -11.28
N ALA A 97 13.46 5.56 -9.98
CA ALA A 97 12.25 5.72 -9.18
C ALA A 97 12.20 7.08 -8.46
N TRP A 98 13.33 7.51 -7.89
CA TRP A 98 13.39 8.73 -7.08
C TRP A 98 12.97 10.01 -7.84
N PRO A 99 13.37 10.25 -9.11
CA PRO A 99 12.89 11.42 -9.85
C PRO A 99 11.36 11.47 -9.97
N ILE A 100 10.72 10.31 -10.20
CA ILE A 100 9.26 10.17 -10.33
C ILE A 100 8.58 10.50 -9.00
N LEU A 101 9.10 9.98 -7.88
CA LEU A 101 8.58 10.28 -6.55
C LEU A 101 8.76 11.75 -6.18
N LYS A 102 9.89 12.35 -6.58
CA LYS A 102 10.22 13.76 -6.29
C LYS A 102 9.26 14.72 -6.98
N GLU A 103 8.85 14.44 -8.21
CA GLU A 103 7.83 15.22 -8.93
C GLU A 103 6.47 15.18 -8.22
N LYS A 104 6.19 14.06 -7.54
CA LYS A 104 4.93 13.81 -6.83
C LYS A 104 5.04 14.13 -5.32
N LYS A 105 5.98 14.97 -4.89
CA LYS A 105 6.32 15.21 -3.47
C LYS A 105 5.17 15.55 -2.53
N ASN A 106 4.08 16.13 -3.02
CA ASN A 106 2.89 16.40 -2.21
C ASN A 106 2.08 15.14 -1.88
N THR A 107 2.44 14.00 -2.48
CA THR A 107 1.69 12.75 -2.44
C THR A 107 2.48 11.60 -1.80
N PHE A 108 3.82 11.57 -1.86
CA PHE A 108 4.62 10.40 -1.45
C PHE A 108 5.65 10.71 -0.35
N HIS A 109 5.71 9.83 0.65
CA HIS A 109 6.75 9.76 1.67
C HIS A 109 7.36 8.35 1.64
N TYR A 110 8.69 8.25 1.72
CA TYR A 110 9.39 6.96 1.64
C TYR A 110 10.27 6.73 2.88
N PHE A 111 10.53 5.46 3.16
CA PHE A 111 11.42 4.99 4.21
C PHE A 111 12.55 4.17 3.58
N CYS A 112 13.79 4.55 3.89
CA CYS A 112 15.00 3.74 3.64
C CYS A 112 15.45 3.15 4.98
#